data_AF-A0A7L3N586-F1
#
_entry.id   AF-A0A7L3N586-F1
#
_cell.length_a   1.000
_cell.length_b   1.000
_cell.length_c   1.000
_cell.angle_alpha   90.00
_cell.angle_beta   90.00
_cell.angle_gamma   90.00
#
_symmetry.space_group_name_H-M   'P 1'
#
loop_
_entity.id
_entity.type
_entity.pdbx_description
1 polymer ?
#
loop_
_entity_poly.entity_id
_entity_poly.type
_entity_poly.pdbx_seq_one_letter_code
_entity_poly.pdbx_strand_id
1 'polypeptide(L)'
;LCLKTLETIKRKQLEKYHKAPEDEKETIECNPYVIFHQALKNCQPIIGLCSITRGGKTYQVPVPLKDNRKRFLAMKWLITECRENKHRRTMMPEKLSQELLQAFNNEGPIIKKKHALHKMAEANRAYAHFRWW
;
A
#
# COMPACT_ATOMS: atom_id res chain seq x y z
N LEU A 1 -14.28 2.02 -14.08
CA LEU A 1 -12.82 1.95 -13.80
C LEU A 1 -12.49 0.75 -12.91
N CYS A 2 -13.07 0.64 -11.71
CA CYS A 2 -12.79 -0.45 -10.77
C CYS A 2 -13.07 -1.85 -11.32
N LEU A 3 -14.22 -2.06 -11.97
CA LEU A 3 -14.54 -3.35 -12.60
C LEU A 3 -13.49 -3.77 -13.64
N LYS A 4 -13.04 -2.84 -14.47
CA LYS A 4 -11.98 -3.08 -15.46
C LYS A 4 -10.67 -3.51 -14.79
N THR A 5 -10.29 -2.89 -13.67
CA THR A 5 -9.10 -3.29 -12.91
C THR A 5 -9.24 -4.71 -12.35
N LEU A 6 -10.36 -5.03 -11.71
CA LEU A 6 -10.59 -6.38 -11.17
C LEU A 6 -10.56 -7.44 -12.27
N GLU A 7 -11.13 -7.13 -13.43
CA GLU A 7 -11.04 -7.96 -14.63
C GLU A 7 -9.58 -8.13 -15.10
N THR A 8 -8.79 -7.06 -15.11
CA THR A 8 -7.37 -7.14 -15.52
C THR A 8 -6.56 -8.01 -14.56
N ILE A 9 -6.81 -7.89 -13.25
CA ILE A 9 -6.18 -8.72 -12.21
C ILE A 9 -6.54 -10.19 -12.43
N LYS A 10 -7.82 -10.50 -12.62
CA LYS A 10 -8.30 -11.86 -12.85
C LYS A 10 -7.67 -12.47 -14.10
N ARG A 11 -7.63 -11.73 -15.21
CA ARG A 11 -6.98 -12.17 -16.46
C ARG A 11 -5.50 -12.49 -16.26
N LYS A 12 -4.74 -11.60 -15.60
CA LYS A 12 -3.31 -11.79 -15.34
C LYS A 12 -3.03 -12.99 -14.43
N GLN A 13 -3.84 -13.20 -13.39
CA GLN A 13 -3.67 -14.34 -12.49
C GLN A 13 -4.04 -15.66 -13.15
N LEU A 14 -5.11 -15.70 -13.96
CA LEU A 14 -5.45 -16.89 -14.75
C LEU A 14 -4.36 -17.24 -15.76
N GLU A 15 -3.79 -16.24 -16.43
CA GLU A 15 -2.67 -16.44 -17.33
C GLU A 15 -1.44 -16.99 -16.59
N LYS A 16 -1.15 -16.47 -15.39
CA LYS A 16 -0.09 -17.01 -14.53
C LYS A 16 -0.37 -18.44 -14.11
N TYR A 17 -1.61 -18.74 -13.70
CA TYR A 17 -2.04 -20.07 -13.26
C TYR A 17 -1.93 -21.12 -14.37
N HIS A 18 -2.34 -20.80 -15.61
CA HIS A 18 -2.23 -21.74 -16.73
C HIS A 18 -0.78 -21.96 -17.19
N LYS A 19 0.12 -21.01 -16.96
CA LYS A 19 1.55 -21.12 -17.31
C LYS A 19 2.39 -21.83 -16.23
N ALA A 20 1.88 -21.93 -15.01
CA ALA A 20 2.61 -22.48 -13.88
C ALA A 20 2.60 -24.03 -13.87
N PRO A 21 3.67 -24.67 -13.35
CA PRO A 21 3.69 -26.12 -13.09
C PRO A 21 2.67 -26.50 -12.01
N GLU A 22 2.30 -27.79 -11.94
CA GLU A 22 1.23 -28.28 -11.05
C GLU A 22 1.46 -27.89 -9.59
N ASP A 23 2.71 -27.95 -9.12
CA ASP A 23 3.11 -27.62 -7.74
C ASP A 23 2.86 -26.15 -7.35
N GLU A 24 2.96 -25.22 -8.30
CA GLU A 24 2.80 -23.78 -8.04
C GLU A 24 1.34 -23.32 -8.16
N LYS A 25 0.50 -24.08 -8.86
CA LYS A 25 -0.90 -23.71 -9.14
C LYS A 25 -1.70 -23.47 -7.86
N GLU A 26 -1.48 -24.28 -6.84
CA GLU A 26 -2.19 -24.17 -5.55
C GLU A 26 -1.88 -22.85 -4.82
N THR A 27 -0.69 -22.28 -5.05
CA THR A 27 -0.27 -21.04 -4.40
C THR A 27 -0.81 -19.77 -5.09
N ILE A 28 -1.33 -19.90 -6.31
CA ILE A 28 -1.72 -18.76 -7.13
C ILE A 28 -3.17 -18.38 -6.83
N GLU A 29 -3.32 -17.29 -6.09
CA GLU A 29 -4.62 -16.69 -5.82
C GLU A 29 -5.22 -16.05 -7.09
N CYS A 30 -6.35 -16.59 -7.55
CA CYS A 30 -7.06 -16.08 -8.73
C CYS A 30 -8.21 -15.13 -8.39
N ASN A 31 -8.60 -15.01 -7.11
CA ASN A 31 -9.71 -14.16 -6.70
C ASN A 31 -9.26 -12.69 -6.57
N PRO A 32 -9.74 -11.78 -7.46
CA PRO A 32 -9.28 -10.39 -7.46
C PRO A 32 -9.72 -9.62 -6.22
N TYR A 33 -10.80 -10.02 -5.54
CA TYR A 33 -11.25 -9.37 -4.30
C TYR A 33 -10.32 -9.70 -3.12
N VAL A 34 -9.90 -10.97 -3.01
CA VAL A 34 -8.96 -11.41 -1.98
C VAL A 34 -7.62 -10.68 -2.16
N ILE A 35 -7.11 -10.66 -3.39
CA ILE A 35 -5.90 -9.90 -3.75
C ILE A 35 -6.05 -8.43 -3.35
N PHE A 36 -7.16 -7.79 -3.70
CA PHE A 36 -7.38 -6.38 -3.40
C PHE A 36 -7.38 -6.10 -1.89
N HIS A 37 -8.12 -6.90 -1.11
CA HIS A 37 -8.19 -6.73 0.34
C HIS A 37 -6.84 -6.99 1.00
N GLN A 38 -6.12 -8.02 0.58
CA GLN A 38 -4.81 -8.34 1.12
C GLN A 38 -3.75 -7.31 0.74
N ALA A 39 -3.72 -6.86 -0.52
CA ALA A 39 -2.84 -5.78 -0.97
C ALA A 39 -3.08 -4.50 -0.16
N LEU A 40 -4.34 -4.12 0.07
CA LEU A 40 -4.67 -2.97 0.91
C LEU A 40 -4.23 -3.16 2.36
N LYS A 41 -4.35 -4.36 2.94
CA LYS A 41 -3.84 -4.65 4.29
C LYS A 41 -2.32 -4.50 4.33
N ASN A 42 -1.60 -5.04 3.34
CA ASN A 42 -0.14 -4.93 3.26
C ASN A 42 0.33 -3.48 3.16
N CYS A 43 -0.43 -2.62 2.46
CA CYS A 43 -0.13 -1.19 2.32
C CYS A 43 -0.44 -0.33 3.55
N GLN A 44 -1.20 -0.85 4.54
CA GLN A 44 -1.63 -0.06 5.69
C GLN A 44 -0.45 0.23 6.65
N PRO A 45 -0.15 1.51 6.93
CA PRO A 45 0.81 1.86 7.98
C PRO A 45 0.18 1.72 9.36
N ILE A 46 0.91 1.12 10.31
CA ILE A 46 0.45 0.97 11.71
C ILE A 46 0.68 2.27 12.49
N ILE A 47 1.84 2.89 12.28
CA ILE A 47 2.28 4.13 12.94
C ILE A 47 2.39 5.23 11.89
N GLY A 48 1.95 6.44 12.25
CA GLY A 48 2.13 7.66 11.48
C GLY A 48 2.97 8.68 12.25
N LEU A 49 3.13 9.85 11.64
CA LEU A 49 3.82 11.00 12.24
C LEU A 49 2.85 12.17 12.34
N CYS A 50 2.87 12.87 13.47
CA CYS A 50 2.18 14.12 13.68
C CYS A 50 3.20 15.21 13.97
N SER A 51 3.10 16.34 13.27
CA SER A 51 3.91 17.53 13.55
C SER A 51 3.41 18.19 14.83
N ILE A 52 4.26 18.28 15.85
CA ILE A 52 3.98 18.99 17.11
C ILE A 52 5.02 20.08 17.30
N THR A 53 4.58 21.31 17.55
CA THR A 53 5.48 22.44 17.82
C THR A 53 5.63 22.64 19.32
N ARG A 54 6.87 22.62 19.83
CA ARG A 54 7.18 22.86 21.25
C ARG A 54 8.44 23.69 21.37
N GLY A 55 8.37 24.79 22.13
CA GLY A 55 9.51 25.70 22.33
C GLY A 55 10.08 26.28 21.02
N GLY A 56 9.21 26.58 20.05
CA GLY A 56 9.61 27.16 18.75
C GLY A 56 10.21 26.17 17.74
N LYS A 57 10.35 24.88 18.08
CA LYS A 57 10.79 23.81 17.15
C LYS A 57 9.63 22.85 16.83
N THR A 58 9.57 22.39 15.58
CA THR A 58 8.57 21.41 15.13
C THR A 58 9.16 20.01 15.08
N TYR A 59 8.54 19.08 15.80
CA TYR A 59 8.96 17.69 15.89
C TYR A 59 7.99 16.77 15.15
N GLN A 60 8.52 15.76 14.47
CA GLN A 60 7.72 14.66 13.92
C GLN A 60 7.54 13.61 15.01
N VAL A 61 6.35 13.58 15.61
CA VAL A 61 6.05 12.72 16.74
C VAL A 61 5.33 11.46 16.25
N PRO A 62 5.83 10.25 16.54
CA PRO A 62 5.16 9.01 16.14
C PRO A 62 3.81 8.87 16.84
N VAL A 63 2.76 8.46 16.12
CA VAL A 63 1.40 8.27 16.68
C VAL A 63 0.80 6.98 16.14
N PRO A 64 0.21 6.11 16.99
CA PRO A 64 -0.54 4.96 16.51
C PRO A 64 -1.77 5.42 15.72
N LEU A 65 -1.95 4.87 14.52
CA LEU A 65 -3.08 5.27 13.67
C LEU A 65 -4.34 4.48 14.02
N LYS A 66 -5.50 5.13 13.93
CA LYS A 66 -6.82 4.46 13.97
C LYS A 66 -7.09 3.76 12.64
N ASP A 67 -7.87 2.68 12.63
CA ASP A 67 -8.07 1.84 11.43
C ASP A 67 -8.68 2.59 10.24
N ASN A 68 -9.58 3.55 10.49
CA ASN A 68 -10.10 4.43 9.44
C ASN A 68 -8.99 5.23 8.75
N ARG A 69 -8.01 5.71 9.53
CA ARG A 69 -6.88 6.47 9.00
C ARG A 69 -5.88 5.58 8.27
N LYS A 70 -5.61 4.36 8.76
CA LYS A 70 -4.76 3.38 8.08
C LYS A 70 -5.31 3.06 6.69
N ARG A 71 -6.60 2.71 6.62
CA ARG A 71 -7.30 2.38 5.36
C ARG A 71 -7.28 3.56 4.39
N PHE A 72 -7.57 4.76 4.88
CA PHE A 72 -7.54 5.98 4.07
C PHE A 72 -6.15 6.24 3.47
N LEU A 73 -5.08 6.13 4.28
CA LEU A 73 -3.71 6.35 3.80
C LEU A 73 -3.30 5.33 2.75
N ALA A 74 -3.61 4.05 2.95
CA ALA A 74 -3.32 3.00 1.97
C ALA A 74 -4.01 3.26 0.63
N MET A 75 -5.32 3.57 0.63
CA MET A 75 -6.06 3.89 -0.58
C MET A 75 -5.55 5.17 -1.25
N LYS A 76 -5.25 6.22 -0.46
CA LYS A 76 -4.72 7.48 -0.97
C LYS A 76 -3.37 7.27 -1.65
N TRP A 77 -2.44 6.55 -1.01
CA TRP A 77 -1.13 6.26 -1.59
C TRP A 77 -1.25 5.48 -2.89
N LEU A 78 -2.11 4.46 -2.94
CA LEU A 78 -2.32 3.67 -4.15
C LEU A 78 -2.85 4.52 -5.32
N ILE A 79 -3.84 5.38 -5.07
CA ILE A 79 -4.41 6.26 -6.10
C ILE A 79 -3.39 7.31 -6.55
N THR A 80 -2.66 7.92 -5.61
CA THR A 80 -1.64 8.93 -5.91
C THR A 80 -0.51 8.34 -6.74
N GLU A 81 0.02 7.18 -6.34
CA GLU A 81 1.10 6.48 -7.06
C GLU A 81 0.69 6.14 -8.49
N CYS A 82 -0.53 5.62 -8.67
CA CYS A 82 -1.07 5.29 -9.99
C CYS A 82 -1.35 6.52 -10.85
N ARG A 83 -1.49 7.72 -10.28
CA ARG A 83 -1.74 8.96 -11.03
C ARG A 83 -0.45 9.67 -11.40
N GLU A 84 0.51 9.73 -10.48
CA GLU A 84 1.76 10.46 -10.64
C GLU A 84 2.78 9.66 -11.47
N ASN A 85 2.90 8.35 -11.25
CA ASN A 85 3.96 7.52 -11.82
C ASN A 85 3.49 6.62 -12.97
N LYS A 86 2.41 7.01 -13.65
CA LYS A 86 1.88 6.27 -14.79
C LYS A 86 2.50 6.78 -16.09
N HIS A 87 3.07 5.86 -16.87
CA HIS A 87 3.50 6.19 -18.22
C HIS A 87 2.31 6.67 -19.07
N ARG A 88 2.52 7.69 -19.93
CA ARG A 88 1.44 8.37 -20.67
C ARG A 88 0.56 7.41 -21.48
N ARG A 89 1.14 6.32 -22.01
CA ARG A 89 0.44 5.31 -22.82
C ARG A 89 -0.29 4.25 -21.98
N THR A 90 0.03 4.08 -20.70
CA THR A 90 -0.58 3.04 -19.86
C THR A 90 -1.96 3.49 -19.39
N MET A 91 -2.95 2.61 -19.48
CA MET A 91 -4.28 2.89 -18.95
C MET A 91 -4.30 2.78 -17.42
N MET A 92 -5.15 3.58 -16.77
CA MET A 92 -5.27 3.58 -15.30
C MET A 92 -5.61 2.19 -14.71
N PRO A 93 -6.53 1.39 -15.28
CA PRO A 93 -6.82 0.04 -14.76
C PRO A 93 -5.61 -0.90 -14.78
N GLU A 94 -4.80 -0.79 -15.83
CA GLU A 94 -3.64 -1.65 -16.01
C GLU A 94 -2.54 -1.31 -14.99
N LYS A 95 -2.21 -0.02 -14.83
CA LYS A 95 -1.25 0.42 -13.81
C LYS A 95 -1.72 0.04 -12.41
N LEU A 96 -2.99 0.27 -12.09
CA LEU A 96 -3.54 -0.06 -10.77
C LEU A 96 -3.56 -1.58 -10.51
N SER A 97 -3.79 -2.41 -11.54
CA SER A 97 -3.65 -3.87 -11.42
C SER A 97 -2.21 -4.30 -11.10
N GLN A 98 -1.21 -3.66 -11.70
CA GLN A 98 0.21 -3.96 -11.44
C GLN A 98 0.60 -3.58 -10.01
N GLU A 99 0.23 -2.38 -9.56
CA GLU A 99 0.53 -1.92 -8.20
C GLU A 99 -0.16 -2.79 -7.14
N LEU A 100 -1.40 -3.22 -7.37
CA LEU A 100 -2.10 -4.13 -6.45
C LEU A 100 -1.44 -5.51 -6.37
N LEU A 101 -1.00 -6.07 -7.51
CA LEU A 101 -0.30 -7.35 -7.53
C LEU A 101 1.08 -7.27 -6.86
N GLN A 102 1.81 -6.17 -7.06
CA GLN A 102 3.08 -5.93 -6.35
C GLN A 102 2.85 -5.79 -4.84
N ALA A 103 1.88 -4.97 -4.44
CA ALA A 103 1.53 -4.79 -3.03
C ALA A 103 1.04 -6.09 -2.35
N PHE A 104 0.34 -6.95 -3.10
CA PHE A 104 -0.06 -8.28 -2.62
C PHE A 104 1.16 -9.13 -2.24
N ASN A 105 2.24 -9.07 -3.04
CA ASN A 105 3.50 -9.74 -2.78
C ASN A 105 4.44 -8.98 -1.81
N ASN A 106 3.96 -7.92 -1.15
CA ASN A 106 4.76 -7.02 -0.31
C ASN A 106 5.90 -6.30 -1.06
N GLU A 107 5.72 -6.06 -2.34
CA GLU A 107 6.66 -5.35 -3.21
C GLU A 107 6.07 -4.04 -3.71
N GLY A 108 6.91 -3.28 -4.41
CA GLY A 108 6.51 -2.05 -5.10
C GLY A 108 6.72 -0.76 -4.29
N PRO A 109 6.49 0.39 -4.95
CA PRO A 109 6.78 1.71 -4.39
C PRO A 109 5.92 2.04 -3.16
N ILE A 110 4.68 1.55 -3.12
CA ILE A 110 3.75 1.82 -2.01
C ILE A 110 4.22 1.13 -0.72
N ILE A 111 4.73 -0.10 -0.83
CA ILE A 111 5.30 -0.82 0.31
C ILE A 111 6.58 -0.16 0.78
N LYS A 112 7.45 0.28 -0.14
CA LYS A 112 8.63 1.11 0.19
C LYS A 112 8.25 2.38 0.95
N LYS A 113 7.19 3.07 0.52
CA LYS A 113 6.66 4.28 1.19
C LYS A 113 6.17 3.98 2.61
N LYS A 114 5.47 2.86 2.82
CA LYS A 114 5.09 2.37 4.16
C LYS A 114 6.33 2.14 5.04
N HIS A 115 7.33 1.43 4.54
CA HIS A 115 8.56 1.15 5.28
C HIS A 115 9.36 2.43 5.60
N ALA A 116 9.43 3.38 4.67
CA ALA A 116 10.07 4.67 4.91
C ALA A 116 9.38 5.44 6.04
N LEU A 117 8.04 5.45 6.07
CA LEU A 117 7.28 6.06 7.16
C LEU A 117 7.58 5.38 8.50
N HIS A 118 7.63 4.04 8.53
CA HIS A 118 7.94 3.28 9.75
C HIS A 118 9.36 3.54 10.26
N LYS A 119 10.35 3.55 9.36
CA LYS A 119 11.74 3.87 9.69
C LYS A 119 11.87 5.29 10.26
N MET A 120 11.15 6.26 9.68
CA MET A 120 11.13 7.63 10.18
C MET A 120 10.42 7.74 11.54
N ALA A 121 9.36 6.97 11.76
CA ALA A 121 8.69 6.89 13.05
C ALA A 121 9.59 6.25 14.13
N GLU A 122 10.35 5.23 13.77
CA GLU A 122 11.29 4.56 14.67
C GLU A 122 12.45 5.49 15.07
N ALA A 123 13.04 6.21 14.10
CA ALA A 123 14.08 7.20 14.37
C ALA A 123 13.62 8.30 15.34
N ASN A 124 12.34 8.66 15.30
CA ASN A 124 11.73 9.69 16.14
C ASN A 124 11.04 9.14 17.40
N ARG A 125 11.25 7.87 17.76
CA ARG A 125 10.60 7.21 18.91
C ARG A 125 10.80 7.97 20.22
N ALA A 126 11.95 8.64 20.39
CA ALA A 126 12.24 9.44 21.58
C ALA A 126 11.19 10.55 21.82
N TYR A 127 10.63 11.16 20.76
CA TYR A 127 9.66 12.24 20.87
C TYR A 127 8.22 11.77 21.19
N ALA A 128 8.01 10.47 21.37
CA ALA A 128 6.71 9.88 21.72
C ALA A 128 6.08 10.50 22.99
N HIS A 129 6.89 11.01 23.92
CA HIS A 129 6.44 11.67 25.15
C HIS A 129 5.90 13.09 24.93
N PHE A 130 6.03 13.67 23.73
CA PHE A 130 5.42 14.96 23.40
C PHE A 130 3.91 14.87 23.14
N ARG A 131 3.33 13.67 23.12
CA ARG A 131 1.89 13.44 23.03
C ARG A 131 1.25 13.65 24.41
N TRP A 132 0.11 14.32 24.45
CA TRP A 132 -0.63 14.63 25.69
C TRP A 132 -2.03 13.98 25.72
N TRP A 133 -2.26 12.98 24.87
CA TRP A 133 -3.52 12.22 24.76
C TRP A 133 -3.27 10.72 24.85
#